data_AF-A0A913Y6N0-F1
#
_entry.id   AF-A0A913Y6N0-F1
#
_cell.length_a   1.000
_cell.length_b   1.000
_cell.length_c   1.000
_cell.angle_alpha   90.00
_cell.angle_beta   90.00
_cell.angle_gamma   90.00
#
_symmetry.space_group_name_H-M   'P 1'
#
loop_
_entity.id
_entity.type
_entity.pdbx_description
1 polymer ?
#
loop_
_entity_poly.entity_id
_entity_poly.type
_entity_poly.pdbx_seq_one_letter_code
_entity_poly.pdbx_strand_id
1 'polypeptide(L)'
;MKIIFSVLLVVLGTSSIEAGCGTRPGGARVINGQNASPHAWPWQISLRRNGGHSCGGSLISPNWVVTAAHCIHRNQNPRIYSVVAGAHRKFGGTTSVQQTLRVSQIIEHPNYDDRRINNDIALLRLASPVKMSDKVGAVCLTETRPQPGKRCYITGWGAIVGSTGQSPDILQQAMLPIVSQDACKKKYYGVNSVSHICAGEGRAGASGGCNGDSGGPLVCEEGGRWYLHGAVSFGKLNCPTTYYTVFARVSSFVKWIKENTGVGPDDGGGPPPPPPPPPPPSQGPPSPPPPPTNEPPPPPPPTHEPPPPPPPPPPPPTERPPTGCRDISTNCRWNKHKCSSSSFVRKRCQKTCGLCGGGGGGGGGGSCRDISHRCREFKRQCRSNSYVKQRCKRTCGLC
;
A
#
# COMPACT_ATOMS: atom_id res chain seq x y z
N MET A 1 -58.35 -17.55 -30.23
CA MET A 1 -57.12 -17.82 -29.43
C MET A 1 -55.98 -16.99 -30.01
N LYS A 2 -55.58 -15.89 -29.35
CA LYS A 2 -54.40 -15.10 -29.72
C LYS A 2 -53.31 -15.38 -28.69
N ILE A 3 -52.24 -16.06 -29.10
CA ILE A 3 -51.09 -16.38 -28.26
C ILE A 3 -50.13 -15.19 -28.35
N ILE A 4 -49.97 -14.45 -27.24
CA ILE A 4 -49.01 -13.36 -27.13
C ILE A 4 -47.70 -13.98 -26.62
N PHE A 5 -46.67 -13.99 -27.47
CA PHE A 5 -45.30 -14.32 -27.07
C PHE A 5 -44.67 -13.10 -26.40
N SER A 6 -44.54 -13.13 -25.07
CA SER A 6 -43.72 -12.18 -24.33
C SER A 6 -42.25 -12.52 -24.53
N VAL A 7 -41.54 -11.67 -25.28
CA VAL A 7 -40.08 -11.75 -25.43
C VAL A 7 -39.44 -11.19 -24.17
N LEU A 8 -38.85 -12.05 -23.36
CA LEU A 8 -38.07 -11.68 -22.17
C LEU A 8 -36.68 -11.20 -22.60
N LEU A 9 -36.47 -9.88 -22.61
CA LEU A 9 -35.19 -9.26 -22.89
C LEU A 9 -34.27 -9.42 -21.66
N VAL A 10 -33.37 -10.40 -21.71
CA VAL A 10 -32.33 -10.58 -20.68
C VAL A 10 -31.26 -9.51 -20.91
N VAL A 11 -31.34 -8.42 -20.14
CA VAL A 11 -30.29 -7.41 -20.07
C VAL A 11 -29.12 -8.04 -19.31
N LEU A 12 -28.11 -8.53 -20.03
CA LEU A 12 -26.83 -8.89 -19.46
C LEU A 12 -26.14 -7.61 -18.99
N GLY A 13 -26.38 -7.23 -17.74
CA GLY A 13 -25.66 -6.15 -17.09
C GLY A 13 -24.17 -6.50 -17.05
N THR A 14 -23.36 -5.83 -17.87
CA THR A 14 -21.92 -5.83 -17.66
C THR A 14 -21.66 -5.18 -16.31
N SER A 15 -21.36 -5.98 -15.28
CA SER A 15 -20.78 -5.46 -14.05
C SER A 15 -19.40 -4.91 -14.41
N SER A 16 -19.36 -3.64 -14.79
CA SER A 16 -18.15 -2.85 -14.79
C SER A 16 -17.63 -2.92 -13.35
N ILE A 17 -16.56 -3.69 -13.12
CA ILE A 17 -15.78 -3.52 -11.90
C ILE A 17 -15.33 -2.07 -11.96
N GLU A 18 -15.97 -1.21 -11.19
CA GLU A 18 -15.51 0.14 -10.98
C GLU A 18 -14.11 -0.01 -10.38
N ALA A 19 -13.09 0.22 -11.21
CA ALA A 19 -11.70 0.00 -10.85
C ALA A 19 -11.32 1.09 -9.83
N GLY A 20 -11.62 0.82 -8.56
CA GLY A 20 -11.27 1.70 -7.46
C GLY A 20 -9.76 1.91 -7.37
N CYS A 21 -9.35 3.08 -6.91
CA CYS A 21 -7.94 3.39 -6.62
C CYS A 21 -7.41 2.65 -5.38
N GLY A 22 -6.08 2.59 -5.23
CA GLY A 22 -5.40 2.25 -3.98
C GLY A 22 -5.48 0.78 -3.59
N THR A 23 -5.80 -0.13 -4.52
CA THR A 23 -5.85 -1.58 -4.26
C THR A 23 -4.54 -2.27 -4.64
N ARG A 24 -4.10 -3.24 -3.84
CA ARG A 24 -2.93 -4.10 -4.13
C ARG A 24 -3.38 -5.54 -4.40
N PRO A 25 -2.64 -6.33 -5.21
CA PRO A 25 -2.94 -7.75 -5.38
C PRO A 25 -2.96 -8.51 -4.05
N GLY A 26 -3.92 -9.43 -3.91
CA GLY A 26 -3.99 -10.33 -2.75
C GLY A 26 -2.71 -11.13 -2.57
N GLY A 27 -2.17 -11.17 -1.34
CA GLY A 27 -0.95 -11.91 -1.02
C GLY A 27 0.36 -11.15 -1.25
N ALA A 28 0.32 -9.92 -1.77
CA ALA A 28 1.49 -9.03 -1.83
C ALA A 28 1.96 -8.64 -0.42
N ARG A 29 2.94 -9.38 0.13
CA ARG A 29 3.50 -9.11 1.46
C ARG A 29 4.70 -8.19 1.35
N VAL A 30 4.75 -7.17 2.22
CA VAL A 30 5.99 -6.46 2.49
C VAL A 30 6.85 -7.33 3.40
N ILE A 31 7.86 -7.99 2.85
CA ILE A 31 8.83 -8.79 3.60
C ILE A 31 10.11 -7.97 3.71
N ASN A 32 10.52 -7.63 4.95
CA ASN A 32 11.82 -7.07 5.35
C ASN A 32 12.64 -6.47 4.19
N GLY A 33 12.22 -5.28 3.76
CA GLY A 33 12.49 -4.71 2.45
C GLY A 33 13.92 -4.83 1.96
N GLN A 34 14.05 -5.29 0.71
CA GLN A 34 14.94 -4.76 -0.32
C GLN A 34 14.20 -4.87 -1.66
N ASN A 35 13.83 -6.08 -2.11
CA ASN A 35 12.98 -6.25 -3.30
C ASN A 35 11.47 -6.16 -3.00
N ALA A 36 10.71 -5.47 -3.84
CA ALA A 36 9.26 -5.61 -3.88
C ALA A 36 8.87 -6.97 -4.46
N SER A 37 7.71 -7.51 -4.08
CA SER A 37 7.14 -8.64 -4.83
C SER A 37 6.69 -8.14 -6.22
N PRO A 38 6.74 -8.99 -7.27
CA PRO A 38 6.28 -8.62 -8.59
C PRO A 38 4.88 -8.00 -8.57
N HIS A 39 4.76 -6.81 -9.17
CA HIS A 39 3.50 -6.06 -9.33
C HIS A 39 2.77 -5.71 -8.03
N ALA A 40 3.46 -5.75 -6.88
CA ALA A 40 2.88 -5.45 -5.58
C ALA A 40 2.46 -3.98 -5.39
N TRP A 41 2.86 -3.09 -6.31
CA TRP A 41 2.60 -1.65 -6.27
C TRP A 41 2.05 -1.20 -7.62
N PRO A 42 0.75 -1.44 -7.91
CA PRO A 42 0.16 -1.31 -9.24
C PRO A 42 0.24 0.08 -9.87
N TRP A 43 0.35 1.11 -9.03
CA TRP A 43 0.45 2.52 -9.42
C TRP A 43 1.87 2.97 -9.72
N GLN A 44 2.90 2.23 -9.29
CA GLN A 44 4.28 2.60 -9.58
C GLN A 44 4.51 2.59 -11.08
N ILE A 45 5.03 3.69 -11.62
CA ILE A 45 5.53 3.73 -12.99
C ILE A 45 7.02 4.02 -13.04
N SER A 46 7.63 3.64 -14.15
CA SER A 46 8.94 4.11 -14.57
C SER A 46 8.75 5.21 -15.61
N LEU A 47 9.05 6.46 -15.26
CA LEU A 47 9.18 7.54 -16.23
C LEU A 47 10.51 7.35 -16.95
N ARG A 48 10.44 7.23 -18.28
CA ARG A 48 11.59 7.03 -19.14
C ARG A 48 11.82 8.25 -20.00
N ARG A 49 13.06 8.71 -20.08
CA ARG A 49 13.53 9.75 -20.99
C ARG A 49 14.44 9.11 -22.04
N ASN A 50 14.13 9.29 -23.32
CA ASN A 50 14.86 8.65 -24.43
C ASN A 50 15.03 7.13 -24.25
N GLY A 51 13.99 6.46 -23.72
CA GLY A 51 13.98 5.01 -23.52
C GLY A 51 14.65 4.50 -22.22
N GLY A 52 15.42 5.33 -21.52
CA GLY A 52 16.04 4.99 -20.24
C GLY A 52 15.22 5.45 -19.04
N HIS A 53 15.18 4.67 -17.96
CA HIS A 53 14.56 5.10 -16.69
C HIS A 53 15.24 6.36 -16.16
N SER A 54 14.46 7.41 -15.90
CA SER A 54 14.94 8.68 -15.37
C SER A 54 14.34 9.01 -14.00
N CYS A 55 13.06 8.71 -13.80
CA CYS A 55 12.31 9.00 -12.59
C CYS A 55 11.22 7.95 -12.36
N GLY A 56 10.63 7.95 -11.17
CA GLY A 56 9.36 7.31 -10.87
C GLY A 56 8.15 8.20 -11.16
N GLY A 57 6.99 7.69 -10.75
CA GLY A 57 5.70 8.36 -10.82
C GLY A 57 4.61 7.47 -10.26
N SER A 58 3.40 8.01 -10.17
CA SER A 58 2.21 7.32 -9.69
C SER A 58 1.06 7.46 -10.68
N LEU A 59 0.49 6.35 -11.14
CA LEU A 59 -0.82 6.38 -11.84
C LEU A 59 -1.89 6.84 -10.86
N ILE A 60 -2.63 7.89 -11.23
CA ILE A 60 -3.79 8.38 -10.47
C ILE A 60 -5.11 8.10 -11.20
N SER A 61 -5.05 7.79 -12.50
CA SER A 61 -6.17 7.30 -13.31
C SER A 61 -5.63 6.60 -14.57
N PRO A 62 -6.49 6.03 -15.44
CA PRO A 62 -6.03 5.40 -16.68
C PRO A 62 -5.21 6.31 -17.60
N ASN A 63 -5.42 7.63 -17.53
CA ASN A 63 -4.80 8.58 -18.44
C ASN A 63 -3.80 9.52 -17.77
N TRP A 64 -3.67 9.50 -16.44
CA TRP A 64 -2.92 10.52 -15.71
C TRP A 64 -1.93 9.92 -14.72
N VAL A 65 -0.74 10.52 -14.72
CA VAL A 65 0.37 10.21 -13.81
C VAL A 65 0.78 11.47 -13.06
N VAL A 66 1.02 11.34 -11.76
CA VAL A 66 1.73 12.32 -10.92
C VAL A 66 3.22 11.95 -10.89
N THR A 67 4.09 12.94 -11.07
CA THR A 67 5.55 12.82 -10.89
C THR A 67 6.10 14.13 -10.30
N ALA A 68 7.42 14.25 -10.18
CA ALA A 68 8.08 15.48 -9.73
C ALA A 68 8.31 16.44 -10.90
N ALA A 69 8.19 17.75 -10.66
CA ALA A 69 8.44 18.77 -11.68
C ALA A 69 9.89 18.76 -12.14
N HIS A 70 10.85 18.60 -11.23
CA HIS A 70 12.28 18.58 -11.57
C HIS A 70 12.67 17.47 -12.55
N CYS A 71 11.87 16.40 -12.65
CA CYS A 71 12.07 15.32 -13.63
C CYS A 71 11.82 15.77 -15.08
N ILE A 72 10.99 16.81 -15.28
CA ILE A 72 10.57 17.30 -16.60
C ILE A 72 10.94 18.75 -16.86
N HIS A 73 11.30 19.52 -15.82
CA HIS A 73 11.51 20.96 -15.89
C HIS A 73 12.49 21.38 -16.99
N ARG A 74 13.61 20.67 -17.10
CA ARG A 74 14.67 20.98 -18.07
C ARG A 74 14.26 20.76 -19.52
N ASN A 75 13.25 19.93 -19.79
CA ASN A 75 12.77 19.67 -21.15
C ASN A 75 11.33 19.18 -21.09
N GLN A 76 10.38 20.03 -21.48
CA GLN A 76 8.95 19.75 -21.45
C GLN A 76 8.41 19.19 -22.79
N ASN A 77 9.28 18.72 -23.70
CA ASN A 77 8.84 18.06 -24.92
C ASN A 77 8.27 16.67 -24.59
N PRO A 78 6.95 16.40 -24.75
CA PRO A 78 6.36 15.12 -24.38
C PRO A 78 6.92 13.94 -25.20
N ARG A 79 7.45 14.18 -26.41
CA ARG A 79 7.93 13.12 -27.32
C ARG A 79 9.14 12.35 -26.81
N ILE A 80 9.94 12.95 -25.91
CA ILE A 80 11.11 12.28 -25.35
C ILE A 80 10.78 11.43 -24.12
N TYR A 81 9.54 11.52 -23.62
CA TYR A 81 9.10 10.79 -22.43
C TYR A 81 8.17 9.63 -22.78
N SER A 82 8.32 8.55 -22.03
CA SER A 82 7.36 7.45 -22.00
C SER A 82 7.17 6.97 -20.57
N VAL A 83 5.98 6.46 -20.29
CA VAL A 83 5.61 5.88 -19.00
C VAL A 83 5.57 4.37 -19.17
N VAL A 84 6.28 3.64 -18.31
CA VAL A 84 6.15 2.18 -18.23
C VAL A 84 5.40 1.80 -16.97
N ALA A 85 4.18 1.28 -17.14
CA ALA A 85 3.33 0.78 -16.09
C ALA A 85 3.42 -0.75 -15.98
N GLY A 86 3.19 -1.30 -14.77
CA GLY A 86 3.26 -2.74 -14.52
C GLY A 86 4.67 -3.34 -14.54
N ALA A 87 5.71 -2.51 -14.64
CA ALA A 87 7.09 -2.98 -14.62
C ALA A 87 7.48 -3.50 -13.23
N HIS A 88 8.18 -4.64 -13.21
CA HIS A 88 8.88 -5.12 -12.01
C HIS A 88 10.40 -4.99 -12.16
N ARG A 89 10.90 -5.17 -13.38
CA ARG A 89 12.30 -4.95 -13.75
C ARG A 89 12.47 -3.61 -14.45
N LYS A 90 13.59 -2.94 -14.19
CA LYS A 90 13.95 -1.66 -14.81
C LYS A 90 14.39 -1.88 -16.25
N PHE A 91 15.16 -2.93 -16.51
CA PHE A 91 15.70 -3.30 -17.81
C PHE A 91 15.14 -4.65 -18.29
N GLY A 92 14.77 -4.71 -19.57
CA GLY A 92 14.31 -5.95 -20.20
C GLY A 92 13.08 -6.59 -19.54
N GLY A 93 12.68 -7.77 -20.02
CA GLY A 93 11.61 -8.57 -19.40
C GLY A 93 10.22 -7.94 -19.48
N THR A 94 9.64 -7.89 -20.68
CA THR A 94 8.21 -7.58 -20.84
C THR A 94 7.40 -8.70 -20.21
N THR A 95 6.77 -8.41 -19.08
CA THR A 95 5.68 -9.26 -18.56
C THR A 95 4.40 -8.98 -19.33
N SER A 96 3.43 -9.89 -19.26
CA SER A 96 2.13 -9.72 -19.95
C SER A 96 1.33 -8.49 -19.50
N VAL A 97 1.67 -7.90 -18.34
CA VAL A 97 1.00 -6.72 -17.78
C VAL A 97 1.75 -5.42 -18.03
N GLN A 98 3.01 -5.49 -18.49
CA GLN A 98 3.82 -4.29 -18.70
C GLN A 98 3.37 -3.53 -19.94
N GLN A 99 3.18 -2.22 -19.78
CA GLN A 99 2.70 -1.34 -20.84
C GLN A 99 3.61 -0.12 -20.94
N THR A 100 4.11 0.15 -22.15
CA THR A 100 4.87 1.37 -22.46
C THR A 100 3.96 2.33 -23.19
N LEU A 101 3.68 3.47 -22.57
CA LEU A 101 2.77 4.49 -23.06
C LEU A 101 3.53 5.77 -23.38
N ARG A 102 3.21 6.40 -24.51
CA ARG A 102 3.72 7.74 -24.84
C ARG A 102 3.05 8.78 -23.95
N VAL A 103 3.78 9.85 -23.65
CA VAL A 103 3.21 11.05 -23.03
C VAL A 103 2.66 11.95 -24.14
N SER A 104 1.43 12.44 -23.99
CA SER A 104 0.81 13.40 -24.92
C SER A 104 0.88 14.84 -24.42
N GLN A 105 0.89 15.04 -23.11
CA GLN A 105 0.93 16.36 -22.49
C GLN A 105 1.70 16.30 -21.17
N ILE A 106 2.47 17.35 -20.90
CA ILE A 106 3.15 17.60 -19.63
C ILE A 106 2.56 18.88 -19.04
N ILE A 107 2.20 18.83 -17.75
CA ILE A 107 1.74 20.00 -17.00
C ILE A 107 2.63 20.12 -15.77
N GLU A 108 3.57 21.07 -15.82
CA GLU A 108 4.35 21.46 -14.64
C GLU A 108 3.51 22.34 -13.73
N HIS A 109 3.67 22.20 -12.41
CA HIS A 109 3.01 23.11 -11.49
C HIS A 109 3.49 24.56 -11.74
N PRO A 110 2.59 25.53 -11.95
CA PRO A 110 2.97 26.88 -12.42
C PRO A 110 3.87 27.64 -11.44
N ASN A 111 3.82 27.28 -10.16
CA ASN A 111 4.65 27.87 -9.11
C ASN A 111 5.85 26.99 -8.71
N TYR A 112 6.28 26.06 -9.56
CA TYR A 112 7.50 25.30 -9.30
C TYR A 112 8.72 26.25 -9.24
N ASP A 113 9.47 26.20 -8.15
CA ASP A 113 10.68 27.01 -7.91
C ASP A 113 11.87 26.06 -7.87
N ASP A 114 12.67 26.01 -8.93
CA ASP A 114 13.79 25.06 -9.07
C ASP A 114 14.94 25.33 -8.08
N ARG A 115 15.06 26.57 -7.59
CA ARG A 115 16.09 26.98 -6.63
C ARG A 115 15.75 26.54 -5.21
N ARG A 116 14.48 26.62 -4.83
CA ARG A 116 14.01 26.17 -3.50
C ARG A 116 13.39 24.77 -3.51
N ILE A 117 13.19 24.21 -4.71
CA ILE A 117 12.49 22.95 -4.98
C ILE A 117 11.08 22.94 -4.37
N ASN A 118 10.43 24.12 -4.31
CA ASN A 118 9.05 24.23 -3.86
C ASN A 118 8.11 23.84 -4.99
N ASN A 119 6.97 23.24 -4.62
CA ASN A 119 5.91 22.83 -5.56
C ASN A 119 6.42 21.89 -6.66
N ASP A 120 7.32 20.97 -6.27
CA ASP A 120 7.95 19.99 -7.14
C ASP A 120 7.01 18.85 -7.55
N ILE A 121 5.97 19.19 -8.29
CA ILE A 121 4.94 18.27 -8.77
C ILE A 121 4.60 18.57 -10.22
N ALA A 122 4.39 17.51 -11.01
CA ALA A 122 3.95 17.62 -12.39
C ALA A 122 2.98 16.49 -12.74
N LEU A 123 2.17 16.75 -13.76
CA LEU A 123 1.22 15.80 -14.33
C LEU A 123 1.66 15.40 -15.73
N LEU A 124 1.51 14.12 -16.04
CA LEU A 124 1.71 13.59 -17.38
C LEU A 124 0.40 12.99 -17.87
N ARG A 125 -0.11 13.47 -19.00
CA ARG A 125 -1.21 12.83 -19.72
C ARG A 125 -0.65 11.75 -20.63
N LEU A 126 -1.19 10.55 -20.53
CA LEU A 126 -0.85 9.44 -21.40
C LEU A 126 -1.57 9.60 -22.74
N ALA A 127 -0.89 9.26 -23.84
CA ALA A 127 -1.45 9.34 -25.20
C ALA A 127 -2.60 8.35 -25.43
N SER A 128 -2.66 7.28 -24.65
CA SER A 128 -3.75 6.31 -24.59
C SER A 128 -3.96 5.87 -23.14
N PRO A 129 -5.18 5.48 -22.74
CA PRO A 129 -5.40 4.95 -21.40
C PRO A 129 -4.62 3.66 -21.18
N VAL A 130 -4.02 3.51 -19.99
CA VAL A 130 -3.43 2.25 -19.56
C VAL A 130 -4.53 1.21 -19.32
N LYS A 131 -4.31 -0.04 -19.74
CA LYS A 131 -5.20 -1.15 -19.43
C LYS A 131 -5.06 -1.51 -17.95
N MET A 132 -6.09 -1.23 -17.17
CA MET A 132 -6.10 -1.52 -15.73
C MET A 132 -6.25 -3.01 -15.44
N SER A 133 -5.70 -3.45 -14.32
CA SER A 133 -5.77 -4.80 -13.77
C SER A 133 -5.46 -4.78 -12.27
N ASP A 134 -5.48 -5.93 -11.61
CA ASP A 134 -4.96 -6.06 -10.23
C ASP A 134 -3.48 -5.65 -10.10
N LYS A 135 -2.71 -5.72 -11.19
CA LYS A 135 -1.25 -5.48 -11.27
C LYS A 135 -0.87 -4.12 -11.86
N VAL A 136 -1.84 -3.39 -12.43
CA VAL A 136 -1.68 -2.05 -12.99
C VAL A 136 -2.92 -1.26 -12.62
N GLY A 137 -2.79 -0.29 -11.71
CA GLY A 137 -3.93 0.36 -11.08
C GLY A 137 -3.58 1.74 -10.56
N ALA A 138 -4.59 2.58 -10.33
CA ALA A 138 -4.40 3.91 -9.78
C ALA A 138 -4.17 3.87 -8.26
N VAL A 139 -3.44 4.84 -7.71
CA VAL A 139 -3.39 5.14 -6.28
C VAL A 139 -4.44 6.19 -5.93
N CYS A 140 -5.00 6.16 -4.71
CA CYS A 140 -5.96 7.16 -4.28
C CYS A 140 -5.30 8.50 -3.97
N LEU A 141 -6.03 9.59 -4.21
CA LEU A 141 -5.68 10.93 -3.75
C LEU A 141 -6.37 11.22 -2.42
N THR A 142 -5.78 12.08 -1.60
CA THR A 142 -6.38 12.56 -0.36
C THR A 142 -5.84 13.93 0.01
N GLU A 143 -6.71 14.79 0.52
CA GLU A 143 -6.32 16.07 1.14
C GLU A 143 -5.86 15.88 2.60
N THR A 144 -6.13 14.71 3.18
CA THR A 144 -5.77 14.39 4.56
C THR A 144 -4.26 14.26 4.68
N ARG A 145 -3.69 15.01 5.64
CA ARG A 145 -2.26 14.94 5.96
C ARG A 145 -2.01 13.79 6.91
N PRO A 146 -1.04 12.91 6.63
CA PRO A 146 -0.73 11.80 7.51
C PRO A 146 0.01 12.33 8.75
N GLN A 147 -0.31 11.78 9.91
CA GLN A 147 0.31 12.17 11.17
C GLN A 147 1.77 11.70 11.25
N PRO A 148 2.67 12.43 11.93
CA PRO A 148 4.01 11.95 12.24
C PRO A 148 3.98 10.55 12.87
N GLY A 149 4.91 9.69 12.48
CA GLY A 149 4.97 8.28 12.87
C GLY A 149 4.11 7.34 12.02
N LYS A 150 3.15 7.85 11.21
CA LYS A 150 2.41 7.01 10.26
C LYS A 150 3.40 6.28 9.34
N ARG A 151 3.23 4.97 9.21
CA ARG A 151 4.07 4.11 8.38
C ARG A 151 3.60 4.18 6.93
N CYS A 152 4.46 4.66 6.07
CA CYS A 152 4.21 4.80 4.65
C CYS A 152 5.31 4.09 3.87
N TYR A 153 5.13 3.95 2.57
CA TYR A 153 6.03 3.19 1.71
C TYR A 153 6.50 4.03 0.54
N ILE A 154 7.81 3.98 0.33
CA ILE A 154 8.47 4.43 -0.89
C ILE A 154 8.77 3.22 -1.76
N THR A 155 8.62 3.38 -3.06
CA THR A 155 9.00 2.38 -4.07
C THR A 155 9.71 3.02 -5.24
N GLY A 156 10.64 2.29 -5.85
CA GLY A 156 11.39 2.79 -6.99
C GLY A 156 12.58 1.92 -7.38
N TRP A 157 13.30 2.39 -8.40
CA TRP A 157 14.52 1.76 -8.91
C TRP A 157 15.75 2.68 -8.77
N GLY A 158 15.67 3.66 -7.87
CA GLY A 158 16.79 4.54 -7.56
C GLY A 158 17.95 3.82 -6.89
N ALA A 159 19.08 4.52 -6.80
CA ALA A 159 20.33 3.95 -6.32
C ALA A 159 20.20 3.39 -4.90
N ILE A 160 20.61 2.12 -4.72
CA ILE A 160 20.61 1.45 -3.40
C ILE A 160 21.81 1.84 -2.54
N VAL A 161 22.85 2.42 -3.16
CA VAL A 161 24.03 2.96 -2.50
C VAL A 161 24.31 4.33 -3.12
N GLY A 162 24.15 5.39 -2.32
CA GLY A 162 24.19 6.76 -2.82
C GLY A 162 25.54 7.21 -3.38
N SER A 163 26.64 6.52 -3.07
CA SER A 163 27.99 6.85 -3.56
C SER A 163 28.39 6.15 -4.87
N THR A 164 27.75 5.02 -5.22
CA THR A 164 28.15 4.21 -6.40
C THR A 164 27.23 4.40 -7.59
N GLY A 165 26.05 5.00 -7.40
CA GLY A 165 25.02 5.13 -8.44
C GLY A 165 24.41 3.79 -8.87
N GLN A 166 24.76 2.68 -8.21
CA GLN A 166 24.25 1.36 -8.54
C GLN A 166 22.75 1.33 -8.27
N SER A 167 22.01 1.23 -9.37
CA SER A 167 20.56 1.28 -9.37
C SER A 167 20.03 -0.12 -9.69
N PRO A 168 19.15 -0.69 -8.84
CA PRO A 168 18.71 -2.08 -8.95
C PRO A 168 17.89 -2.29 -10.23
N ASP A 169 17.91 -3.52 -10.73
CA ASP A 169 16.99 -3.93 -11.79
C ASP A 169 15.60 -4.23 -11.23
N ILE A 170 15.51 -4.90 -10.08
CA ILE A 170 14.24 -5.24 -9.45
C ILE A 170 13.68 -4.02 -8.70
N LEU A 171 12.37 -3.79 -8.79
CA LEU A 171 11.68 -2.74 -8.03
C LEU A 171 11.95 -2.92 -6.54
N GLN A 172 12.39 -1.85 -5.87
CA GLN A 172 12.60 -1.85 -4.43
C GLN A 172 11.39 -1.27 -3.69
N GLN A 173 11.30 -1.59 -2.41
CA GLN A 173 10.32 -1.00 -1.49
C GLN A 173 10.94 -0.78 -0.11
N ALA A 174 10.57 0.30 0.55
CA ALA A 174 10.95 0.55 1.93
C ALA A 174 9.82 1.22 2.73
N MET A 175 9.72 0.86 4.00
CA MET A 175 8.82 1.52 4.94
C MET A 175 9.53 2.73 5.54
N LEU A 176 8.89 3.90 5.46
CA LEU A 176 9.36 5.14 6.05
C LEU A 176 8.28 5.70 6.97
N PRO A 177 8.59 6.04 8.24
CA PRO A 177 7.67 6.79 9.08
C PRO A 177 7.60 8.25 8.62
N ILE A 178 6.40 8.85 8.65
CA ILE A 178 6.23 10.29 8.45
C ILE A 178 6.93 11.05 9.57
N VAL A 179 7.60 12.14 9.21
CA VAL A 179 8.36 12.98 10.12
C VAL A 179 7.63 14.30 10.33
N SER A 180 7.66 14.82 11.57
CA SER A 180 7.10 16.15 11.86
C SER A 180 7.84 17.23 11.08
N GLN A 181 7.15 18.34 10.77
CA GLN A 181 7.78 19.39 10.00
C GLN A 181 8.95 20.05 10.72
N ASP A 182 8.87 20.20 12.04
CA ASP A 182 9.96 20.78 12.83
C ASP A 182 11.20 19.88 12.83
N ALA A 183 11.01 18.56 12.92
CA ALA A 183 12.12 17.61 12.79
C ALA A 183 12.73 17.67 11.38
N CYS A 184 11.92 17.84 10.33
CA CYS A 184 12.45 17.97 8.97
C CYS A 184 13.25 19.27 8.78
N LYS A 185 12.72 20.41 9.26
CA LYS A 185 13.39 21.72 9.24
C LYS A 185 14.73 21.73 9.98
N LYS A 186 14.89 20.91 11.02
CA LYS A 186 16.18 20.74 11.71
C LYS A 186 17.27 20.10 10.84
N LYS A 187 16.88 19.36 9.79
CA LYS A 187 17.82 18.69 8.86
C LYS A 187 17.98 19.44 7.54
N TYR A 188 16.99 20.24 7.14
CA TYR A 188 17.00 20.95 5.86
C TYR A 188 16.63 22.42 6.05
N TYR A 189 17.44 23.30 5.46
CA TYR A 189 17.07 24.70 5.27
C TYR A 189 16.07 24.80 4.10
N GLY A 190 15.04 25.65 4.24
CA GLY A 190 14.09 25.95 3.17
C GLY A 190 12.89 25.00 3.04
N VAL A 191 12.83 23.90 3.80
CA VAL A 191 11.62 23.05 3.79
C VAL A 191 10.43 23.73 4.48
N ASN A 192 9.25 23.65 3.86
CA ASN A 192 8.04 24.29 4.37
C ASN A 192 6.87 23.28 4.44
N SER A 193 5.84 23.61 5.22
CA SER A 193 4.73 22.71 5.49
C SER A 193 3.68 22.60 4.38
N VAL A 194 3.74 23.50 3.40
CA VAL A 194 2.82 23.54 2.26
C VAL A 194 3.36 22.63 1.16
N SER A 195 4.58 22.86 0.68
CA SER A 195 5.14 22.14 -0.46
C SER A 195 5.74 20.79 -0.08
N HIS A 196 6.22 20.61 1.16
CA HIS A 196 7.04 19.44 1.50
C HIS A 196 6.40 18.53 2.55
N ILE A 197 6.70 17.24 2.45
CA ILE A 197 6.50 16.24 3.50
C ILE A 197 7.77 15.39 3.59
N CYS A 198 8.18 15.02 4.80
CA CYS A 198 9.40 14.26 5.02
C CYS A 198 9.09 12.90 5.62
N ALA A 199 9.84 11.89 5.21
CA ALA A 199 9.71 10.54 5.75
C ALA A 199 11.08 9.87 5.89
N GLY A 200 11.19 9.00 6.89
CA GLY A 200 12.40 8.22 7.17
C GLY A 200 12.75 8.24 8.65
N GLU A 201 13.61 7.31 9.07
CA GLU A 201 14.00 7.19 10.47
C GLU A 201 15.08 8.20 10.89
N GLY A 202 15.78 8.83 9.93
CA GLY A 202 16.80 9.86 10.22
C GLY A 202 18.02 9.34 10.98
N ARG A 203 18.34 8.04 10.85
CA ARG A 203 19.49 7.38 11.47
C ARG A 203 20.27 6.53 10.48
N ALA A 204 21.56 6.36 10.74
CA ALA A 204 22.42 5.53 9.90
C ALA A 204 21.89 4.08 9.80
N GLY A 205 21.99 3.50 8.60
CA GLY A 205 21.50 2.15 8.31
C GLY A 205 19.99 2.01 8.16
N ALA A 206 19.22 3.11 8.24
CA ALA A 206 17.80 3.10 7.89
C ALA A 206 17.61 3.07 6.36
N SER A 207 16.36 3.05 5.92
CA SER A 207 15.98 3.19 4.50
C SER A 207 15.65 4.65 4.14
N GLY A 208 15.73 4.96 2.85
CA GLY A 208 15.36 6.25 2.27
C GLY A 208 15.32 6.17 0.74
N GLY A 209 14.82 7.21 0.09
CA GLY A 209 14.90 7.38 -1.36
C GLY A 209 16.25 7.96 -1.81
N CYS A 210 16.62 7.67 -3.05
CA CYS A 210 17.85 8.17 -3.67
C CYS A 210 17.68 8.50 -5.16
N ASN A 211 18.78 8.84 -5.83
CA ASN A 211 18.81 9.18 -7.25
C ASN A 211 18.09 8.13 -8.11
N GLY A 212 17.07 8.53 -8.86
CA GLY A 212 16.22 7.66 -9.67
C GLY A 212 14.86 7.33 -9.04
N ASP A 213 14.68 7.54 -7.73
CA ASP A 213 13.37 7.43 -7.08
C ASP A 213 12.51 8.69 -7.27
N SER A 214 13.10 9.80 -7.70
CA SER A 214 12.45 11.09 -7.98
C SER A 214 11.11 10.93 -8.69
N GLY A 215 10.08 11.64 -8.24
CA GLY A 215 8.70 11.54 -8.70
C GLY A 215 7.95 10.29 -8.24
N GLY A 216 8.64 9.28 -7.70
CA GLY A 216 8.03 8.05 -7.18
C GLY A 216 7.11 8.28 -5.97
N PRO A 217 6.21 7.33 -5.69
CA PRO A 217 5.20 7.44 -4.65
C PRO A 217 5.77 7.38 -3.23
N LEU A 218 5.20 8.19 -2.34
CA LEU A 218 5.08 7.90 -0.91
C LEU A 218 3.61 7.61 -0.61
N VAL A 219 3.31 6.36 -0.26
CA VAL A 219 1.93 5.89 -0.07
C VAL A 219 1.70 5.34 1.32
N CYS A 220 0.54 5.63 1.90
CA CYS A 220 0.15 5.16 3.22
C CYS A 220 -1.15 4.37 3.11
N GLU A 221 -1.27 3.31 3.91
CA GLU A 221 -2.50 2.52 3.97
C GLU A 221 -3.48 3.12 4.99
N GLU A 222 -4.74 3.23 4.59
CA GLU A 222 -5.86 3.67 5.42
C GLU A 222 -7.13 2.92 4.99
N GLY A 223 -7.81 2.27 5.94
CA GLY A 223 -9.05 1.54 5.66
C GLY A 223 -8.93 0.45 4.58
N GLY A 224 -7.76 -0.17 4.41
CA GLY A 224 -7.50 -1.18 3.38
C GLY A 224 -7.22 -0.61 1.98
N ARG A 225 -7.14 0.71 1.83
CA ARG A 225 -6.76 1.39 0.58
C ARG A 225 -5.46 2.16 0.77
N TRP A 226 -4.79 2.43 -0.35
CA TRP A 226 -3.52 3.13 -0.38
C TRP A 226 -3.66 4.51 -1.00
N TYR A 227 -3.17 5.52 -0.27
CA TYR A 227 -3.28 6.92 -0.62
C TYR A 227 -1.90 7.53 -0.87
N LEU A 228 -1.81 8.35 -1.92
CA LEU A 228 -0.62 9.07 -2.31
C LEU A 228 -0.46 10.33 -1.46
N HIS A 229 0.55 10.34 -0.59
CA HIS A 229 0.85 11.48 0.26
C HIS A 229 2.06 12.29 -0.21
N GLY A 230 2.92 11.70 -1.04
CA GLY A 230 4.06 12.42 -1.59
C GLY A 230 4.57 11.89 -2.92
N ALA A 231 5.26 12.77 -3.65
CA ALA A 231 6.11 12.41 -4.79
C ALA A 231 7.57 12.71 -4.41
N VAL A 232 8.49 11.75 -4.58
CA VAL A 232 9.91 11.91 -4.18
C VAL A 232 10.49 13.16 -4.85
N SER A 233 11.06 14.07 -4.07
CA SER A 233 11.50 15.36 -4.57
C SER A 233 13.01 15.50 -4.44
N PHE A 234 13.54 15.56 -3.22
CA PHE A 234 14.97 15.69 -2.99
C PHE A 234 15.44 15.06 -1.68
N GLY A 235 16.75 15.02 -1.50
CA GLY A 235 17.42 14.64 -0.27
C GLY A 235 18.82 15.20 -0.21
N LYS A 236 19.54 14.90 0.86
CA LYS A 236 20.96 15.26 0.99
C LYS A 236 21.79 14.50 -0.05
N LEU A 237 22.83 15.15 -0.59
CA LEU A 237 23.80 14.53 -1.50
C LEU A 237 24.30 13.19 -0.96
N ASN A 238 24.40 12.17 -1.83
CA ASN A 238 24.72 10.77 -1.53
C ASN A 238 23.68 10.03 -0.67
N CYS A 239 22.48 10.59 -0.50
CA CYS A 239 21.33 9.93 0.12
C CYS A 239 21.61 9.32 1.52
N PRO A 240 22.30 10.01 2.45
CA PRO A 240 22.57 9.47 3.78
C PRO A 240 21.26 9.32 4.55
N THR A 241 21.05 8.15 5.15
CA THR A 241 19.80 7.82 5.87
C THR A 241 19.70 8.48 7.25
N THR A 242 20.75 9.20 7.66
CA THR A 242 20.72 10.18 8.77
C THR A 242 19.96 11.47 8.44
N TYR A 243 19.61 11.66 7.16
CA TYR A 243 18.68 12.67 6.66
C TYR A 243 17.39 11.99 6.20
N TYR A 244 16.30 12.75 6.17
CA TYR A 244 15.01 12.28 5.66
C TYR A 244 14.97 12.41 4.14
N THR A 245 14.14 11.58 3.50
CA THR A 245 13.72 11.83 2.13
C THR A 245 12.63 12.91 2.14
N VAL A 246 12.76 13.91 1.28
CA VAL A 246 11.79 14.99 1.12
C VAL A 246 10.96 14.72 -0.12
N PHE A 247 9.65 14.86 0.03
CA PHE A 247 8.66 14.63 -1.01
C PHE A 247 7.86 15.91 -1.23
N ALA A 248 7.41 16.15 -2.46
CA ALA A 248 6.33 17.09 -2.71
C ALA A 248 5.06 16.59 -2.02
N ARG A 249 4.43 17.43 -1.20
CA ARG A 249 3.24 17.08 -0.41
C ARG A 249 2.00 17.05 -1.29
N VAL A 250 1.62 15.87 -1.76
CA VAL A 250 0.50 15.70 -2.70
C VAL A 250 -0.82 16.27 -2.17
N SER A 251 -1.08 16.15 -0.87
CA SER A 251 -2.30 16.71 -0.25
C SER A 251 -2.47 18.21 -0.47
N SER A 252 -1.38 18.97 -0.66
CA SER A 252 -1.44 20.41 -0.94
C SER A 252 -1.76 20.74 -2.39
N PHE A 253 -1.66 19.75 -3.29
CA PHE A 253 -1.81 19.92 -4.73
C PHE A 253 -3.06 19.22 -5.28
N VAL A 254 -3.84 18.52 -4.45
CA VAL A 254 -5.05 17.79 -4.89
C VAL A 254 -6.01 18.69 -5.67
N LYS A 255 -6.25 19.92 -5.19
CA LYS A 255 -7.08 20.88 -5.92
C LYS A 255 -6.55 21.16 -7.34
N TRP A 256 -5.26 21.47 -7.45
CA TRP A 256 -4.59 21.69 -8.74
C TRP A 256 -4.60 20.43 -9.63
N ILE A 257 -4.41 19.24 -9.04
CA ILE A 257 -4.52 17.97 -9.76
C ILE A 257 -5.94 17.80 -10.33
N LYS A 258 -6.97 18.01 -9.51
CA LYS A 258 -8.37 17.89 -9.91
C LYS A 258 -8.73 18.89 -11.01
N GLU A 259 -8.29 20.14 -10.90
CA GLU A 259 -8.51 21.18 -11.91
C GLU A 259 -7.92 20.80 -13.29
N ASN A 260 -6.75 20.16 -13.32
CA ASN A 260 -6.07 19.81 -14.57
C ASN A 260 -6.47 18.45 -15.14
N THR A 261 -6.95 17.52 -14.30
CA THR A 261 -7.14 16.12 -14.69
C THR A 261 -8.57 15.60 -14.53
N GLY A 262 -9.39 16.29 -13.74
CA GLY A 262 -10.68 15.81 -13.25
C GLY A 262 -10.58 14.81 -12.10
N VAL A 263 -9.37 14.34 -11.72
CA VAL A 263 -9.17 13.30 -10.69
C VAL A 263 -9.00 13.94 -9.30
N GLY A 264 -9.84 13.55 -8.35
CA GLY A 264 -9.86 14.02 -6.97
C GLY A 264 -9.91 12.89 -5.93
N PRO A 265 -10.14 13.24 -4.64
CA PRO A 265 -10.19 12.27 -3.54
C PRO A 265 -11.39 11.31 -3.60
N ASP A 266 -12.51 11.77 -4.16
CA ASP A 266 -13.80 11.06 -4.15
C ASP A 266 -13.95 10.05 -5.29
N ASP A 267 -13.06 10.08 -6.29
CA ASP A 267 -13.11 9.23 -7.48
C ASP A 267 -12.65 7.78 -7.20
N GLY A 268 -12.71 7.37 -5.94
CA GLY A 268 -12.39 6.03 -5.52
C GLY A 268 -12.76 5.74 -4.08
N GLY A 269 -13.98 6.02 -3.62
CA GLY A 269 -14.37 5.53 -2.30
C GLY A 269 -15.74 5.92 -1.77
N GLY A 270 -16.83 5.53 -2.44
CA GLY A 270 -18.17 5.46 -1.84
C GLY A 270 -19.27 6.19 -2.62
N PRO A 271 -20.55 5.81 -2.44
CA PRO A 271 -21.67 6.54 -3.02
C PRO A 271 -21.67 7.99 -2.51
N PRO A 272 -22.14 8.96 -3.32
CA PRO A 272 -22.21 10.35 -2.91
C PRO A 272 -22.97 10.47 -1.58
N PRO A 273 -22.62 11.44 -0.70
CA PRO A 273 -23.46 11.74 0.45
C PRO A 273 -24.88 12.00 -0.05
N PRO A 274 -25.93 11.51 0.65
CA PRO A 274 -27.29 11.81 0.25
C PRO A 274 -27.44 13.33 0.13
N PRO A 275 -28.19 13.84 -0.87
CA PRO A 275 -28.44 15.26 -0.99
C PRO A 275 -28.94 15.79 0.36
N PRO A 276 -28.55 17.02 0.76
CA PRO A 276 -29.09 17.61 1.97
C PRO A 276 -30.61 17.52 1.90
N PRO A 277 -31.30 17.16 3.00
CA PRO A 277 -32.75 17.11 3.00
C PRO A 277 -33.27 18.45 2.44
N PRO A 278 -34.31 18.42 1.58
CA PRO A 278 -34.89 19.65 1.08
C PRO A 278 -35.20 20.56 2.28
N PRO A 279 -34.97 21.88 2.16
CA PRO A 279 -35.34 22.79 3.23
C PRO A 279 -36.79 22.49 3.62
N PRO A 280 -37.10 22.44 4.93
CA PRO A 280 -38.47 22.18 5.35
C PRO A 280 -39.38 23.16 4.61
N PRO A 281 -40.55 22.69 4.11
CA PRO A 281 -41.51 23.59 3.48
C PRO A 281 -41.71 24.78 4.41
N SER A 282 -41.56 25.99 3.88
CA SER A 282 -41.92 27.20 4.58
C SER A 282 -43.33 26.98 5.13
N GLN A 283 -43.43 26.78 6.44
CA GLN A 283 -44.73 26.58 7.06
C GLN A 283 -45.48 27.88 6.85
N GLY A 284 -46.52 27.81 6.00
CA GLY A 284 -47.57 28.82 6.01
C GLY A 284 -48.11 28.98 7.44
N PRO A 285 -48.74 30.12 7.74
CA PRO A 285 -49.15 30.45 9.11
C PRO A 285 -49.97 29.32 9.75
N PRO A 286 -49.74 29.03 11.04
CA PRO A 286 -50.35 27.89 11.72
C PRO A 286 -51.88 28.00 11.69
N SER A 287 -52.52 26.87 11.37
CA SER A 287 -53.97 26.72 11.53
C SER A 287 -54.34 26.75 13.01
N PRO A 288 -55.55 27.26 13.36
CA PRO A 288 -55.98 27.36 14.75
C PRO A 288 -56.07 25.97 15.40
N PRO A 289 -55.79 25.89 16.72
CA PRO A 289 -55.77 24.61 17.42
C PRO A 289 -57.18 23.99 17.49
N PRO A 290 -57.28 22.65 17.41
CA PRO A 290 -58.55 21.96 17.63
C PRO A 290 -59.01 22.09 19.10
N PRO A 291 -60.33 21.99 19.35
CA PRO A 291 -60.88 22.10 20.69
C PRO A 291 -60.39 20.94 21.59
N PRO A 292 -60.28 21.18 22.91
CA PRO A 292 -59.75 20.19 23.84
C PRO A 292 -60.70 19.01 23.99
N THR A 293 -60.22 17.81 23.64
CA THR A 293 -60.88 16.54 23.97
C THR A 293 -60.43 16.07 25.35
N ASN A 294 -61.38 15.94 26.28
CA ASN A 294 -61.19 15.33 27.60
C ASN A 294 -61.20 13.80 27.49
N GLU A 295 -60.18 13.22 26.87
CA GLU A 295 -60.01 11.76 26.84
C GLU A 295 -58.64 11.38 27.41
N PRO A 296 -58.58 10.49 28.43
CA PRO A 296 -57.31 10.07 29.01
C PRO A 296 -56.51 9.21 28.01
N PRO A 297 -55.17 9.35 27.98
CA PRO A 297 -54.34 8.66 27.00
C PRO A 297 -54.33 7.14 27.22
N PRO A 298 -54.24 6.34 26.14
CA PRO A 298 -54.12 4.88 26.25
C PRO A 298 -52.79 4.46 26.87
N PRO A 299 -52.73 3.30 27.55
CA PRO A 299 -51.52 2.81 28.19
C PRO A 299 -50.42 2.45 27.17
N PRO A 300 -49.14 2.56 27.56
CA PRO A 300 -48.02 2.25 26.68
C PRO A 300 -47.99 0.76 26.31
N PRO A 301 -47.52 0.42 25.09
CA PRO A 301 -47.35 -0.97 24.66
C PRO A 301 -46.21 -1.67 25.43
N PRO A 302 -46.29 -3.00 25.64
CA PRO A 302 -45.28 -3.74 26.35
C PRO A 302 -43.94 -3.77 25.58
N THR A 303 -42.86 -3.51 26.30
CA THR A 303 -41.49 -3.61 25.82
C THR A 303 -41.08 -5.07 25.64
N HIS A 304 -40.85 -5.51 24.40
CA HIS A 304 -40.19 -6.77 24.12
C HIS A 304 -38.68 -6.57 24.03
N GLU A 305 -37.95 -7.25 24.90
CA GLU A 305 -36.50 -7.32 24.94
C GLU A 305 -35.98 -8.19 23.76
N PRO A 306 -34.95 -7.77 23.01
CA PRO A 306 -34.43 -8.56 21.90
C PRO A 306 -33.66 -9.79 22.41
N PRO A 307 -33.75 -10.94 21.71
CA PRO A 307 -33.09 -12.17 22.14
C PRO A 307 -31.55 -12.07 22.02
N PRO A 308 -30.80 -12.81 22.85
CA PRO A 308 -29.34 -12.80 22.84
C PRO A 308 -28.76 -13.43 21.56
N PRO A 309 -27.57 -12.99 21.12
CA PRO A 309 -26.93 -13.50 19.92
C PRO A 309 -26.46 -14.97 20.08
N PRO A 310 -26.42 -15.75 18.99
CA PRO A 310 -26.00 -17.15 19.04
C PRO A 310 -24.50 -17.31 19.28
N PRO A 311 -24.06 -18.45 19.87
CA PRO A 311 -22.66 -18.72 20.16
C PRO A 311 -21.83 -18.95 18.88
N PRO A 312 -20.51 -18.67 18.93
CA PRO A 312 -19.61 -18.86 17.79
C PRO A 312 -19.38 -20.35 17.47
N PRO A 313 -19.12 -20.70 16.20
CA PRO A 313 -18.90 -22.08 15.79
C PRO A 313 -17.57 -22.65 16.31
N PRO A 314 -17.49 -23.99 16.48
CA PRO A 314 -16.29 -24.65 16.97
C PRO A 314 -15.13 -24.59 15.97
N PRO A 315 -13.87 -24.61 16.45
CA PRO A 315 -12.69 -24.59 15.59
C PRO A 315 -12.55 -25.91 14.80
N PRO A 316 -11.99 -25.87 13.58
CA PRO A 316 -11.84 -27.05 12.74
C PRO A 316 -10.82 -28.06 13.32
N PRO A 317 -10.93 -29.36 12.98
CA PRO A 317 -10.05 -30.39 13.50
C PRO A 317 -8.61 -30.18 13.02
N THR A 318 -7.64 -30.30 13.92
CA THR A 318 -6.22 -30.27 13.59
C THR A 318 -5.83 -31.57 12.87
N GLU A 319 -5.45 -31.46 11.59
CA GLU A 319 -4.86 -32.57 10.85
C GLU A 319 -3.59 -33.06 11.56
N ARG A 320 -3.48 -34.39 11.78
CA ARG A 320 -2.26 -34.99 12.34
C ARG A 320 -1.11 -34.83 11.33
N PRO A 321 0.10 -34.45 11.79
CA PRO A 321 1.26 -34.37 10.92
C PRO A 321 1.63 -35.75 10.37
N PRO A 322 2.18 -35.84 9.15
CA PRO A 322 2.49 -37.10 8.49
C PRO A 322 3.58 -37.87 9.26
N THR A 323 3.45 -39.20 9.24
CA THR A 323 4.37 -40.17 9.84
C THR A 323 5.81 -39.94 9.38
N GLY A 324 6.72 -39.72 10.34
CA GLY A 324 8.15 -39.44 10.09
C GLY A 324 8.66 -38.07 10.61
N CYS A 325 7.77 -37.18 11.04
CA CYS A 325 8.16 -35.92 11.69
C CYS A 325 8.46 -36.15 13.18
N ARG A 326 9.69 -35.82 13.63
CA ARG A 326 10.05 -35.86 15.06
C ARG A 326 9.78 -34.51 15.72
N ASP A 327 9.03 -34.53 16.82
CA ASP A 327 8.80 -33.35 17.65
C ASP A 327 10.11 -32.88 18.31
N ILE A 328 10.62 -31.74 17.86
CA ILE A 328 11.84 -31.12 18.39
C ILE A 328 11.59 -30.37 19.72
N SER A 329 10.36 -30.35 20.24
CA SER A 329 10.04 -29.81 21.56
C SER A 329 10.86 -30.47 22.67
N THR A 330 11.16 -31.76 22.49
CA THR A 330 12.02 -32.57 23.36
C THR A 330 13.43 -32.00 23.54
N ASN A 331 14.00 -31.35 22.51
CA ASN A 331 15.31 -30.68 22.60
C ASN A 331 15.30 -29.45 23.51
N CYS A 332 14.14 -28.84 23.76
CA CYS A 332 14.03 -27.73 24.70
C CYS A 332 14.25 -28.20 26.14
N ARG A 333 13.89 -29.46 26.44
CA ARG A 333 14.13 -30.09 27.75
C ARG A 333 15.62 -30.29 28.00
N TRP A 334 16.38 -30.77 27.00
CA TRP A 334 17.84 -30.93 27.06
C TRP A 334 18.61 -29.61 27.19
N ASN A 335 18.12 -28.54 26.57
CA ASN A 335 18.81 -27.24 26.54
C ASN A 335 18.31 -26.24 27.61
N LYS A 336 17.48 -26.69 28.56
CA LYS A 336 16.91 -25.83 29.62
C LYS A 336 17.98 -25.07 30.42
N HIS A 337 19.12 -25.70 30.68
CA HIS A 337 20.25 -25.09 31.40
C HIS A 337 20.92 -23.93 30.64
N LYS A 338 20.73 -23.83 29.32
CA LYS A 338 21.31 -22.76 28.48
C LYS A 338 20.39 -21.54 28.33
N CYS A 339 19.25 -21.53 29.00
CA CYS A 339 18.26 -20.47 28.84
C CYS A 339 18.68 -19.12 29.44
N SER A 340 19.57 -19.12 30.44
CA SER A 340 20.16 -17.90 30.99
C SER A 340 21.31 -17.36 30.15
N SER A 341 22.06 -18.22 29.48
CA SER A 341 23.31 -17.86 28.79
C SER A 341 23.20 -17.73 27.26
N SER A 342 22.14 -18.28 26.64
CA SER A 342 21.96 -18.22 25.19
C SER A 342 20.64 -17.59 24.80
N SER A 343 20.71 -16.36 24.28
CA SER A 343 19.56 -15.61 23.76
C SER A 343 18.85 -16.35 22.61
N PHE A 344 19.60 -17.14 21.83
CA PHE A 344 19.07 -17.99 20.77
C PHE A 344 18.24 -19.16 21.33
N VAL A 345 18.77 -19.88 22.33
CA VAL A 345 18.06 -20.99 22.99
C VAL A 345 16.81 -20.48 23.70
N ARG A 346 16.92 -19.36 24.43
CA ARG A 346 15.79 -18.71 25.12
C ARG A 346 14.66 -18.36 24.17
N LYS A 347 14.95 -17.61 23.09
CA LYS A 347 13.93 -17.23 22.09
C LYS A 347 13.29 -18.44 21.41
N ARG A 348 14.07 -19.48 21.13
CA ARG A 348 13.57 -20.65 20.42
C ARG A 348 12.70 -21.52 21.31
N CYS A 349 13.14 -21.84 22.53
CA CYS A 349 12.39 -22.67 23.47
C CYS A 349 11.11 -21.97 23.96
N GLN A 350 11.17 -20.65 24.18
CA GLN A 350 9.99 -19.85 24.54
C GLN A 350 8.94 -19.88 23.42
N LYS A 351 9.37 -19.80 22.16
CA LYS A 351 8.49 -19.77 21.00
C LYS A 351 7.90 -21.15 20.63
N THR A 352 8.58 -22.25 20.95
CA THR A 352 8.14 -23.61 20.59
C THR A 352 7.48 -24.38 21.72
N CYS A 353 7.93 -24.21 22.97
CA CYS A 353 7.51 -25.05 24.09
C CYS A 353 7.06 -24.25 25.32
N GLY A 354 7.14 -22.92 25.29
CA GLY A 354 6.89 -22.06 26.45
C GLY A 354 7.89 -22.23 27.62
N LEU A 355 8.90 -23.10 27.47
CA LEU A 355 9.93 -23.30 28.48
C LEU A 355 10.95 -22.15 28.45
N CYS A 356 11.38 -21.72 29.65
CA CYS A 356 12.33 -20.63 29.92
C CYS A 356 11.74 -19.22 30.15
N GLY A 357 10.45 -19.11 30.47
CA GLY A 357 9.85 -17.92 31.08
C GLY A 357 9.65 -18.11 32.58
N GLY A 358 10.27 -17.25 33.39
CA GLY A 358 9.86 -17.06 34.79
C GLY A 358 8.74 -16.04 34.86
N GLY A 359 7.63 -16.40 35.51
CA GLY A 359 6.54 -15.48 35.87
C GLY A 359 5.29 -15.55 34.99
N GLY A 360 4.27 -16.27 35.47
CA GLY A 360 2.87 -15.84 35.45
C GLY A 360 2.05 -15.91 34.16
N GLY A 361 1.31 -17.02 34.00
CA GLY A 361 -0.11 -16.99 33.63
C GLY A 361 -0.51 -16.83 32.16
N GLY A 362 -1.22 -17.83 31.63
CA GLY A 362 -2.10 -17.67 30.47
C GLY A 362 -1.80 -18.64 29.33
N GLY A 363 -2.43 -19.81 29.38
CA GLY A 363 -2.35 -20.85 28.35
C GLY A 363 -2.82 -20.36 26.97
N GLY A 364 -2.09 -20.80 25.95
CA GLY A 364 -2.44 -20.65 24.54
C GLY A 364 -1.55 -21.59 23.75
N GLY A 365 -1.96 -22.86 23.66
CA GLY A 365 -1.30 -23.90 22.87
C GLY A 365 -1.27 -23.52 21.39
N GLY A 366 -0.25 -22.77 20.98
CA GLY A 366 0.06 -22.54 19.58
C GLY A 366 0.68 -23.81 18.99
N SER A 367 -0.16 -24.62 18.35
CA SER A 367 0.24 -25.80 17.57
C SER A 367 1.49 -25.53 16.73
N CYS A 368 2.48 -26.42 16.84
CA CYS A 368 3.68 -26.41 16.01
C CYS A 368 3.27 -26.49 14.54
N ARG A 369 3.54 -25.45 13.74
CA ARG A 369 3.32 -25.51 12.28
C ARG A 369 4.21 -26.59 11.68
N ASP A 370 3.58 -27.67 11.25
CA ASP A 370 4.19 -28.71 10.45
C ASP A 370 4.65 -28.15 9.09
N ILE A 371 5.96 -28.15 8.86
CA ILE A 371 6.58 -27.72 7.59
C ILE A 371 6.95 -28.89 6.69
N SER A 372 6.50 -30.12 6.99
CA SER A 372 6.71 -31.33 6.18
C SER A 372 6.22 -31.18 4.75
N HIS A 373 5.16 -30.39 4.51
CA HIS A 373 4.65 -30.07 3.17
C HIS A 373 5.73 -29.42 2.29
N ARG A 374 6.65 -28.63 2.87
CA ARG A 374 7.75 -27.99 2.15
C ARG A 374 8.83 -28.99 1.76
N CYS A 375 9.06 -30.05 2.55
CA CYS A 375 9.99 -31.11 2.18
C CYS A 375 9.56 -31.80 0.86
N ARG A 376 8.25 -31.99 0.65
CA ARG A 376 7.71 -32.59 -0.58
C ARG A 376 7.95 -31.69 -1.80
N GLU A 377 7.81 -30.38 -1.63
CA GLU A 377 7.99 -29.38 -2.69
C GLU A 377 9.45 -29.24 -3.13
N PHE A 378 10.40 -29.41 -2.20
CA PHE A 378 11.83 -29.29 -2.46
C PHE A 378 12.54 -30.63 -2.74
N LYS A 379 11.79 -31.71 -3.02
CA LYS A 379 12.37 -33.05 -3.28
C LYS A 379 13.43 -33.05 -4.39
N ARG A 380 13.26 -32.21 -5.42
CA ARG A 380 14.25 -32.05 -6.51
C ARG A 380 15.53 -31.33 -6.07
N GLN A 381 15.45 -30.48 -5.05
CA GLN A 381 16.59 -29.72 -4.51
C GLN A 381 17.37 -30.50 -3.44
N CYS A 382 16.86 -31.63 -2.93
CA CYS A 382 17.58 -32.52 -2.01
C CYS A 382 18.95 -32.98 -2.57
N ARG A 383 19.06 -33.12 -3.90
CA ARG A 383 20.27 -33.63 -4.56
C ARG A 383 21.34 -32.56 -4.78
N SER A 384 20.93 -31.31 -5.00
CA SER A 384 21.83 -30.21 -5.42
C SER A 384 22.02 -29.12 -4.36
N ASN A 385 21.20 -29.09 -3.31
CA ASN A 385 21.26 -28.06 -2.28
C ASN A 385 21.49 -28.69 -0.90
N SER A 386 22.73 -28.59 -0.42
CA SER A 386 23.19 -29.16 0.85
C SER A 386 22.41 -28.62 2.06
N TYR A 387 22.02 -27.35 2.02
CA TYR A 387 21.20 -26.72 3.06
C TYR A 387 19.79 -27.31 3.13
N VAL A 388 19.14 -27.50 1.97
CA VAL A 388 17.82 -28.13 1.87
C VAL A 388 17.89 -29.59 2.31
N LYS A 389 18.91 -30.34 1.85
CA LYS A 389 19.14 -31.73 2.23
C LYS A 389 19.29 -31.89 3.75
N GLN A 390 20.13 -31.07 4.37
CA GLN A 390 20.40 -31.15 5.82
C GLN A 390 19.18 -30.78 6.66
N ARG A 391 18.38 -29.81 6.20
CA ARG A 391 17.21 -29.32 6.93
C ARG A 391 16.00 -30.24 6.78
N CYS A 392 15.75 -30.78 5.60
CA CYS A 392 14.66 -31.74 5.38
C CYS A 392 14.92 -33.07 6.10
N LYS A 393 16.15 -33.62 5.99
CA LYS A 393 16.55 -34.85 6.72
C LYS A 393 16.35 -34.74 8.23
N ARG A 394 16.62 -33.56 8.82
CA ARG A 394 16.43 -33.32 10.26
C ARG A 394 14.97 -33.11 10.69
N THR A 395 14.09 -32.70 9.78
CA THR A 395 12.75 -32.22 10.14
C THR A 395 11.66 -33.25 9.82
N CYS A 396 11.75 -33.88 8.66
CA CYS A 396 10.72 -34.79 8.15
C CYS A 396 11.29 -36.17 7.82
N GLY A 397 12.59 -36.41 8.05
CA GLY A 397 13.27 -37.67 7.69
C GLY A 397 13.33 -37.95 6.18
N LEU A 398 12.97 -36.97 5.35
CA LEU A 398 12.89 -37.07 3.90
C LEU A 398 13.93 -36.14 3.26
N CYS A 399 14.49 -36.58 2.13
CA CYS A 399 15.88 -36.38 1.68
C CYS A 399 16.88 -37.32 2.40
#